data_AF-A0A067QNI9-F1
#
_entry.id   AF-A0A067QNI9-F1
#
_cell.length_a   1.000
_cell.length_b   1.000
_cell.length_c   1.000
_cell.angle_alpha   90.00
_cell.angle_beta   90.00
_cell.angle_gamma   90.00
#
_symmetry.space_group_name_H-M   'P 1'
#
loop_
_entity.id
_entity.type
_entity.pdbx_description
1 polymer ?
#
loop_
_entity_poly.entity_id
_entity_poly.type
_entity_poly.pdbx_seq_one_letter_code
_entity_poly.pdbx_strand_id
1 'polypeptide(L)'
;MPPAPDSPRSSQSPPPGVHGDLELELLGLANALYNLGTTVINDLTKEREKLPNGKQVGVRVNEVISHLTAIEDMSHHVSTMVPMQVLADVDNSRNPMMLTKDRLERAATENQFMNGKICAVDSYRQHLIEALSQHFPELQEPLQTEAWNHTAAPNGSSNSSISPQNVEDNR
;
A
#
# COMPACT_ATOMS: atom_id res chain seq x y z
N MET A 1 -21.21 17.53 -13.58
CA MET A 1 -20.48 16.81 -12.51
C MET A 1 -19.00 16.94 -12.85
N PRO A 2 -18.17 17.54 -11.99
CA PRO A 2 -16.73 17.51 -12.23
C PRO A 2 -16.25 16.06 -12.11
N PRO A 3 -15.26 15.63 -12.91
CA PRO A 3 -14.66 14.30 -12.78
C PRO A 3 -13.98 14.18 -11.42
N ALA A 4 -14.06 12.99 -10.81
CA ALA A 4 -13.42 12.71 -9.52
C ALA A 4 -11.90 12.95 -9.64
N PRO A 5 -11.29 13.78 -8.76
CA PRO A 5 -9.85 13.93 -8.69
C PRO A 5 -9.30 12.74 -7.90
N ASP A 6 -8.95 11.68 -8.61
CA ASP A 6 -7.92 10.68 -8.26
C ASP A 6 -8.16 9.42 -9.09
N SER A 7 -7.83 9.49 -10.37
CA SER A 7 -7.25 8.30 -10.99
C SER A 7 -5.88 8.12 -10.33
N PRO A 8 -5.59 7.00 -9.63
CA PRO A 8 -4.29 6.80 -9.05
C PRO A 8 -3.29 6.84 -10.21
N ARG A 9 -2.33 7.76 -10.08
CA ARG A 9 -1.15 7.94 -10.93
C ARG A 9 -0.80 6.59 -11.57
N SER A 10 -0.84 6.51 -12.91
CA SER A 10 -0.37 5.32 -13.63
C SER A 10 0.94 4.88 -12.99
N SER A 11 0.99 3.61 -12.56
CA SER A 11 2.16 3.00 -11.94
C SER A 11 3.36 3.20 -12.86
N GLN A 12 4.14 4.24 -12.60
CA GLN A 12 5.36 4.53 -13.31
C GLN A 12 6.47 3.76 -12.61
N SER A 13 6.96 2.71 -13.25
CA SER A 13 8.15 1.98 -12.84
C SER A 13 9.36 2.47 -13.66
N PRO A 14 10.48 2.81 -13.02
CA PRO A 14 10.69 2.87 -11.56
C PRO A 14 9.98 4.08 -10.92
N PRO A 15 9.47 3.95 -9.68
CA PRO A 15 8.89 5.07 -8.96
C PRO A 15 9.97 6.11 -8.62
N PRO A 16 9.70 7.42 -8.69
CA PRO A 16 10.71 8.42 -8.35
C PRO A 16 11.13 8.31 -6.87
N GLY A 17 12.43 8.51 -6.60
CA GLY A 17 13.00 8.50 -5.25
C GLY A 17 13.69 7.19 -4.89
N VAL A 18 13.95 6.99 -3.60
CA VAL A 18 14.81 5.90 -3.07
C VAL A 18 14.37 4.50 -3.52
N HIS A 19 13.08 4.27 -3.72
CA HIS A 19 12.55 2.98 -4.18
C HIS A 19 12.87 2.70 -5.66
N GLY A 20 12.80 3.71 -6.52
CA GLY A 20 13.13 3.53 -7.94
C GLY A 20 14.63 3.44 -8.17
N ASP A 21 15.41 4.21 -7.40
CA ASP A 21 16.87 4.09 -7.44
C ASP A 21 17.28 2.67 -7.03
N LEU A 22 16.68 2.12 -5.97
CA LEU A 22 16.92 0.74 -5.54
C LEU A 22 16.46 -0.28 -6.61
N GLU A 23 15.31 -0.06 -7.25
CA GLU A 23 14.82 -0.92 -8.33
C GLU A 23 15.79 -0.96 -9.52
N LEU A 24 16.33 0.20 -9.90
CA LEU A 24 17.34 0.31 -10.96
C LEU A 24 18.64 -0.40 -10.58
N GLU A 25 19.09 -0.25 -9.33
CA GLU A 25 20.31 -0.91 -8.86
C GLU A 25 20.15 -2.44 -8.79
N LEU A 26 18.99 -2.94 -8.35
CA LEU A 26 18.65 -4.37 -8.37
C LEU A 26 18.59 -4.92 -9.80
N LEU A 27 18.06 -4.16 -10.76
CA LEU A 27 18.08 -4.52 -12.17
C LEU A 27 19.52 -4.54 -12.73
N GLY A 28 20.35 -3.58 -12.32
CA GLY A 28 21.79 -3.55 -12.61
C GLY A 28 22.49 -4.82 -12.12
N LEU A 29 22.26 -5.22 -10.86
CA LEU A 29 22.79 -6.44 -10.28
C LEU A 29 22.37 -7.69 -11.07
N ALA A 30 21.09 -7.81 -11.45
CA ALA A 30 20.60 -8.94 -12.24
C ALA A 30 21.32 -9.05 -13.59
N ASN A 31 21.54 -7.92 -14.27
CA ASN A 31 22.31 -7.86 -15.51
C ASN A 31 23.78 -8.22 -15.29
N ALA A 32 24.40 -7.74 -14.21
CA ALA A 32 25.79 -8.08 -13.85
C ALA A 32 25.96 -9.58 -13.60
N LEU A 33 25.01 -10.22 -12.90
CA LEU A 33 25.00 -11.68 -12.67
C LEU A 33 24.86 -12.47 -13.98
N TYR A 34 23.99 -12.02 -14.89
CA TYR A 34 23.85 -12.63 -16.22
C TYR A 34 25.15 -12.50 -17.04
N ASN A 35 25.75 -11.31 -17.05
CA ASN A 35 27.01 -11.04 -17.74
C ASN A 35 28.18 -11.85 -17.17
N LEU A 36 28.21 -12.03 -15.85
CA LEU A 36 29.16 -12.91 -15.19
C LEU A 36 28.98 -14.37 -15.66
N GLY A 37 27.74 -14.88 -15.67
CA GLY A 37 27.45 -16.24 -16.12
C GLY A 37 27.91 -16.51 -17.55
N THR A 38 27.60 -15.60 -18.48
CA THR A 38 28.06 -15.70 -19.88
C THR A 38 29.58 -15.60 -20.01
N THR A 39 30.23 -14.74 -19.22
CA THR A 39 31.69 -14.59 -19.21
C THR A 39 32.39 -15.84 -18.68
N VAL A 40 31.86 -16.49 -17.64
CA VAL A 40 32.39 -17.75 -17.12
C VAL A 40 32.33 -18.84 -18.17
N ILE A 41 31.21 -18.98 -18.88
CA ILE A 41 31.07 -19.95 -19.97
C ILE A 41 32.10 -19.68 -21.08
N ASN A 42 32.27 -18.41 -21.46
CA ASN A 42 33.25 -18.01 -22.49
C ASN A 42 34.70 -18.26 -22.06
N ASP A 43 35.06 -17.97 -20.82
CA ASP A 43 36.41 -18.17 -20.27
C ASP A 43 36.73 -19.66 -20.07
N LEU A 44 35.72 -20.52 -19.85
CA LEU A 44 35.89 -21.98 -19.72
C LEU A 44 35.95 -22.70 -21.06
N THR A 45 35.22 -22.22 -22.08
CA THR A 45 35.14 -22.86 -23.41
C THR A 45 36.29 -22.47 -24.34
N LYS A 46 36.92 -21.31 -24.13
CA LYS A 46 38.10 -20.89 -24.88
C LYS A 46 39.36 -21.45 -24.23
N GLU A 47 39.82 -22.60 -24.72
CA GLU A 47 41.13 -23.14 -24.35
C GLU A 47 42.22 -22.14 -24.70
N ARG A 48 42.76 -21.43 -23.70
CA ARG A 48 44.11 -20.83 -23.62
C ARG A 48 44.65 -20.11 -24.88
N GLU A 49 43.82 -19.73 -25.83
CA GLU A 49 44.22 -19.09 -27.07
C GLU A 49 44.41 -17.61 -26.76
N LYS A 50 45.57 -17.31 -26.18
CA LYS A 50 46.20 -16.02 -25.90
C LYS A 50 45.29 -14.81 -26.17
N LEU A 51 44.24 -14.66 -25.37
CA LEU A 51 43.48 -13.41 -25.38
C LEU A 51 44.42 -12.34 -24.80
N PRO A 52 44.69 -11.24 -25.52
CA PRO A 52 45.64 -10.21 -25.09
C PRO A 52 45.27 -9.57 -23.74
N ASN A 53 44.03 -9.77 -23.25
CA ASN A 53 43.48 -9.13 -22.07
C ASN A 53 43.21 -10.07 -20.87
N GLY A 54 43.71 -11.30 -20.87
CA GLY A 54 43.52 -12.23 -19.75
C GLY A 54 42.05 -12.67 -19.55
N LYS A 55 41.78 -13.38 -18.45
CA LYS A 55 40.41 -13.84 -18.09
C LYS A 55 39.58 -12.66 -17.58
N GLN A 56 38.39 -12.46 -18.12
CA GLN A 56 37.52 -11.31 -17.78
C GLN A 56 36.63 -11.58 -16.56
N VAL A 57 36.52 -12.83 -16.12
CA VAL A 57 35.71 -13.23 -14.95
C VAL A 57 35.98 -12.38 -13.71
N GLY A 58 37.24 -12.05 -13.43
CA GLY A 58 37.61 -11.26 -12.24
C GLY A 58 36.99 -9.86 -12.24
N VAL A 59 36.96 -9.21 -13.41
CA VAL A 59 36.33 -7.89 -13.57
C VAL A 59 34.82 -7.99 -13.33
N ARG A 60 34.17 -9.02 -13.88
CA ARG A 60 32.72 -9.24 -13.71
C ARG A 60 32.33 -9.54 -12.27
N VAL A 61 33.16 -10.28 -11.53
CA VAL A 61 32.94 -10.51 -10.10
C VAL A 61 33.00 -9.19 -9.33
N ASN A 62 33.96 -8.32 -9.62
CA ASN A 62 34.06 -7.01 -8.97
C ASN A 62 32.86 -6.10 -9.30
N GLU A 63 32.30 -6.18 -10.51
CA GLU A 63 31.06 -5.47 -10.88
C GLU A 63 29.88 -5.93 -9.99
N VAL A 64 29.71 -7.25 -9.81
CA VAL A 64 28.66 -7.80 -8.93
C VAL A 64 28.85 -7.35 -7.48
N ILE A 65 30.08 -7.39 -6.95
CA ILE A 65 30.39 -6.93 -5.59
C ILE A 65 30.04 -5.44 -5.43
N SER A 66 30.34 -4.62 -6.44
CA SER A 66 30.04 -3.19 -6.42
C SER A 66 28.53 -2.93 -6.31
N HIS A 67 27.72 -3.64 -7.10
CA HIS A 67 26.25 -3.56 -7.01
C HIS A 67 25.71 -4.02 -5.65
N LEU A 68 26.23 -5.14 -5.11
CA LEU A 68 25.82 -5.63 -3.79
C LEU A 68 26.13 -4.62 -2.67
N THR A 69 27.29 -3.96 -2.75
CA THR A 69 27.69 -2.93 -1.78
C THR A 69 26.76 -1.71 -1.86
N ALA A 70 26.45 -1.25 -3.08
CA ALA A 70 25.52 -0.15 -3.29
C ALA A 70 24.11 -0.46 -2.75
N ILE A 71 23.61 -1.68 -2.97
CA ILE A 71 22.31 -2.12 -2.46
C ILE A 71 22.28 -2.13 -0.92
N GLU A 72 23.36 -2.59 -0.27
CA GLU A 72 23.47 -2.56 1.20
C GLU A 72 23.38 -1.13 1.73
N ASP A 73 24.14 -0.18 1.15
CA ASP A 73 24.10 1.23 1.52
C ASP A 73 22.70 1.86 1.32
N MET A 74 22.05 1.53 0.19
CA MET A 74 20.70 2.00 -0.13
C MET A 74 19.65 1.42 0.83
N SER A 75 19.84 0.18 1.29
CA SER A 75 18.88 -0.50 2.17
C SER A 75 18.62 0.25 3.48
N HIS A 76 19.64 0.95 4.01
CA HIS A 76 19.51 1.78 5.21
C HIS A 76 18.54 2.95 5.06
N HIS A 77 18.25 3.36 3.82
CA HIS A 77 17.37 4.48 3.50
C HIS A 77 15.93 4.03 3.16
N VAL A 78 15.66 2.72 3.17
CA VAL A 78 14.34 2.17 2.89
C VAL A 78 13.62 1.84 4.19
N SER A 79 12.68 2.69 4.58
CA SER A 79 11.89 2.52 5.82
C SER A 79 10.60 1.72 5.63
N THR A 80 10.37 1.15 4.45
CA THR A 80 9.12 0.45 4.13
C THR A 80 9.00 -0.85 4.91
N MET A 81 7.90 -0.99 5.66
CA MET A 81 7.56 -2.24 6.35
C MET A 81 6.86 -3.20 5.39
N VAL A 82 7.40 -4.41 5.29
CA VAL A 82 6.86 -5.47 4.44
C VAL A 82 6.17 -6.52 5.32
N PRO A 83 4.87 -6.80 5.14
CA PRO A 83 4.20 -7.86 5.88
C PRO A 83 4.85 -9.23 5.59
N MET A 84 5.04 -10.07 6.62
CA MET A 84 5.64 -11.41 6.46
C MET A 84 4.92 -12.28 5.41
N GLN A 85 3.61 -12.11 5.26
CA GLN A 85 2.84 -12.84 4.24
C GLN A 85 3.26 -12.48 2.81
N VAL A 86 3.67 -11.23 2.55
CA VAL A 86 4.19 -10.83 1.24
C VAL A 86 5.48 -11.57 0.93
N LEU A 87 6.37 -11.71 1.91
CA LEU A 87 7.61 -12.49 1.77
C LEU A 87 7.30 -13.96 1.49
N ALA A 88 6.38 -14.56 2.25
CA ALA A 88 5.95 -15.93 2.02
C ALA A 88 5.30 -16.13 0.64
N ASP A 89 4.50 -15.17 0.16
CA ASP A 89 3.92 -15.24 -1.19
C ASP A 89 5.03 -15.21 -2.26
N VAL A 90 6.03 -14.33 -2.13
CA VAL A 90 7.18 -14.25 -3.05
C VAL A 90 7.99 -15.55 -3.05
N ASP A 91 8.33 -16.10 -1.88
CA ASP A 91 9.09 -17.35 -1.76
C ASP A 91 8.36 -18.53 -2.42
N ASN A 92 7.03 -18.54 -2.38
CA ASN A 92 6.19 -19.55 -3.00
C ASN A 92 5.80 -19.22 -4.46
N SER A 93 6.45 -18.22 -5.08
CA SER A 93 6.15 -17.76 -6.45
C SER A 93 4.68 -17.36 -6.67
N ARG A 94 4.01 -16.88 -5.61
CA ARG A 94 2.65 -16.35 -5.64
C ARG A 94 2.68 -14.84 -5.80
N ASN A 95 1.72 -14.30 -6.54
CA ASN A 95 1.62 -12.85 -6.74
C ASN A 95 1.31 -12.14 -5.39
N PRO A 96 2.21 -11.28 -4.87
CA PRO A 96 2.01 -10.60 -3.59
C PRO A 96 0.83 -9.62 -3.59
N MET A 97 0.38 -9.16 -4.77
CA MET A 97 -0.80 -8.30 -4.90
C MET A 97 -2.11 -8.98 -4.49
N MET A 98 -2.13 -10.31 -4.42
CA MET A 98 -3.28 -11.05 -3.91
C MET A 98 -3.57 -10.69 -2.45
N LEU A 99 -2.54 -10.49 -1.62
CA LEU A 99 -2.73 -10.06 -0.24
C LEU A 99 -3.45 -8.70 -0.17
N THR A 100 -3.01 -7.73 -0.97
CA THR A 100 -3.63 -6.39 -1.00
C THR A 100 -5.09 -6.48 -1.43
N LYS A 101 -5.37 -7.27 -2.47
CA LYS A 101 -6.73 -7.52 -2.95
C LYS A 101 -7.61 -8.14 -1.85
N ASP A 102 -7.17 -9.24 -1.24
CA ASP A 102 -7.91 -9.96 -0.21
C ASP A 102 -8.20 -9.06 1.00
N ARG A 103 -7.23 -8.23 1.40
CA ARG A 103 -7.39 -7.27 2.52
C ARG A 103 -8.38 -6.16 2.18
N LEU A 104 -8.36 -5.64 0.96
CA LEU A 104 -9.30 -4.62 0.50
C LEU A 104 -10.73 -5.16 0.45
N GLU A 105 -10.92 -6.35 -0.15
CA GLU A 105 -12.22 -7.01 -0.25
C GLU A 105 -12.79 -7.35 1.13
N ARG A 106 -11.93 -7.84 2.05
CA ARG A 106 -12.33 -8.11 3.43
C ARG A 106 -12.73 -6.84 4.16
N ALA A 107 -11.93 -5.77 4.05
CA ALA A 107 -12.24 -4.49 4.70
C ALA A 107 -13.58 -3.92 4.21
N ALA A 108 -13.84 -3.95 2.90
CA ALA A 108 -15.11 -3.50 2.34
C ALA A 108 -16.29 -4.34 2.86
N THR A 109 -16.14 -5.67 2.86
CA THR A 109 -17.16 -6.60 3.36
C THR A 109 -17.45 -6.38 4.84
N GLU A 110 -16.41 -6.27 5.66
CA GLU A 110 -16.51 -6.06 7.10
C GLU A 110 -17.15 -4.71 7.42
N ASN A 111 -16.80 -3.65 6.69
CA ASN A 111 -17.43 -2.33 6.82
C ASN A 111 -18.93 -2.38 6.49
N GLN A 112 -19.32 -3.03 5.40
CA GLN A 112 -20.74 -3.18 5.03
C GLN A 112 -21.51 -4.01 6.05
N PHE A 113 -20.92 -5.12 6.49
CA PHE A 113 -21.51 -5.97 7.51
C PHE A 113 -21.71 -5.22 8.81
N MET A 114 -20.73 -4.40 9.22
CA MET A 114 -20.85 -3.60 10.43
C MET A 114 -21.90 -2.52 10.33
N ASN A 115 -21.97 -1.80 9.20
CA ASN A 115 -23.05 -0.86 8.94
C ASN A 115 -24.42 -1.53 8.99
N GLY A 116 -24.55 -2.74 8.42
CA GLY A 116 -25.77 -3.54 8.50
C GLY A 116 -26.19 -3.86 9.94
N LYS A 117 -25.23 -4.20 10.83
CA LYS A 117 -25.54 -4.42 12.25
C LYS A 117 -25.97 -3.15 12.96
N ILE A 118 -25.32 -2.02 12.70
CA ILE A 118 -25.69 -0.72 13.27
C ILE A 118 -27.14 -0.40 12.88
N CYS A 119 -27.47 -0.47 11.58
CA CYS A 119 -28.82 -0.25 11.10
C CYS A 119 -29.84 -1.20 11.75
N ALA A 120 -29.51 -2.50 11.89
CA ALA A 120 -30.42 -3.47 12.51
C ALA A 120 -30.68 -3.17 13.99
N VAL A 121 -29.64 -2.76 14.74
CA VAL A 121 -29.78 -2.36 16.15
C VAL A 121 -30.61 -1.08 16.26
N ASP A 122 -30.38 -0.11 15.39
CA ASP A 122 -31.15 1.13 15.37
C ASP A 122 -32.63 0.88 15.03
N SER A 123 -32.93 0.06 14.03
CA SER A 123 -34.30 -0.33 13.69
C SER A 123 -34.96 -1.12 14.84
N TYR A 124 -34.24 -2.04 15.47
CA TYR A 124 -34.75 -2.76 16.63
C TYR A 124 -35.10 -1.81 17.78
N ARG A 125 -34.21 -0.86 18.09
CA ARG A 125 -34.43 0.16 19.12
C ARG A 125 -35.68 1.00 18.81
N GLN A 126 -35.85 1.42 17.56
CA GLN A 126 -37.03 2.18 17.13
C GLN A 126 -38.32 1.39 17.34
N HIS A 127 -38.38 0.13 16.87
CA HIS A 127 -39.56 -0.73 17.07
C HIS A 127 -39.84 -0.99 18.55
N LEU A 128 -38.80 -1.16 19.37
CA LEU A 128 -38.96 -1.35 20.81
C LEU A 128 -39.56 -0.11 21.47
N ILE A 129 -39.06 1.08 21.15
CA ILE A 129 -39.59 2.35 21.67
C ILE A 129 -41.04 2.55 21.25
N GLU A 130 -41.37 2.23 19.99
CA GLU A 130 -42.74 2.32 19.48
C GLU A 130 -43.68 1.39 20.25
N ALA A 131 -43.32 0.12 20.41
CA ALA A 131 -44.12 -0.86 21.14
C ALA A 131 -44.30 -0.48 22.62
N LEU A 132 -43.23 0.00 23.27
CA LEU A 132 -43.31 0.48 24.66
C LEU A 132 -44.22 1.70 24.78
N SER A 133 -44.14 2.65 23.86
CA SER A 133 -44.99 3.85 23.87
C SER A 133 -46.47 3.51 23.67
N GLN A 134 -46.78 2.49 22.86
CA GLN A 134 -48.15 2.03 22.64
C GLN A 134 -48.76 1.35 23.89
N HIS A 135 -47.97 0.55 24.61
CA HIS A 135 -48.45 -0.20 25.77
C HIS A 135 -48.32 0.54 27.11
N PHE A 136 -47.41 1.52 27.19
CA PHE A 136 -47.12 2.31 28.39
C PHE A 136 -46.96 3.80 28.04
N PRO A 137 -48.07 4.53 27.81
CA PRO A 137 -48.04 5.93 27.36
C PRO A 137 -47.27 6.88 28.28
N GLU A 138 -47.20 6.57 29.58
CA GLU A 138 -46.44 7.33 30.58
C GLU A 138 -44.92 7.29 30.35
N LEU A 139 -44.41 6.31 29.59
CA LEU A 139 -42.99 6.17 29.26
C LEU A 139 -42.61 6.92 27.96
N GLN A 140 -43.56 7.51 27.25
CA GLN A 140 -43.31 8.10 25.93
C GLN A 140 -42.34 9.30 25.98
N GLU A 141 -42.52 10.21 26.95
CA GLU A 141 -41.66 11.40 27.13
C GLU A 141 -40.20 11.06 27.51
N PRO A 142 -39.92 10.19 28.50
CA PRO A 142 -38.55 9.82 28.83
C PRO A 142 -37.85 9.02 27.70
N LEU A 143 -38.56 8.11 27.02
CA LEU A 143 -37.97 7.30 25.93
C LEU A 143 -37.60 8.14 24.69
N GLN A 144 -38.37 9.18 24.39
CA GLN A 144 -38.04 10.12 23.32
C GLN A 144 -36.80 10.95 23.67
N THR A 145 -36.67 11.39 24.92
CA THR A 145 -35.51 12.19 25.37
C THR A 145 -34.19 11.41 25.28
N GLU A 146 -34.18 10.14 25.65
CA GLU A 146 -32.99 9.28 25.57
C GLU A 146 -32.61 8.92 24.13
N ALA A 147 -33.57 8.83 23.21
CA ALA A 147 -33.33 8.55 21.80
C ALA A 147 -32.48 9.63 21.09
N TRP A 148 -32.58 10.90 21.51
CA TRP A 148 -31.81 12.00 20.92
C TRP A 148 -30.39 12.10 21.49
N ASN A 149 -30.15 11.67 22.73
CA ASN A 149 -28.84 11.77 23.37
C ASN A 149 -27.80 10.79 22.79
N HIS A 150 -28.21 9.67 22.19
CA HIS A 150 -27.29 8.71 21.56
C HIS A 150 -27.03 8.97 20.06
N THR A 151 -27.82 9.83 19.42
CA THR A 151 -27.66 10.15 17.98
C THR A 151 -26.69 11.33 17.75
N ALA A 152 -26.19 11.96 18.83
CA ALA A 152 -25.07 12.91 18.75
C ALA A 152 -23.77 12.14 18.47
N ALA A 153 -23.46 12.01 17.18
CA ALA A 153 -22.27 11.34 16.67
C ALA A 153 -20.97 11.81 17.36
N PRO A 154 -19.96 10.94 17.53
CA PRO A 154 -18.60 11.40 17.75
C PRO A 154 -18.15 12.15 16.49
N ASN A 155 -17.84 13.43 16.66
CA ASN A 155 -17.32 14.36 15.65
C ASN A 155 -16.28 13.70 14.72
N GLY A 156 -16.51 13.82 13.41
CA GLY A 156 -15.57 13.41 12.39
C GLY A 156 -15.89 13.92 10.99
N SER A 157 -16.50 15.11 10.86
CA SER A 157 -16.74 15.76 9.56
C SER A 157 -16.74 17.28 9.70
N SER A 158 -15.61 17.87 10.11
CA SER A 158 -15.34 19.28 9.83
C SER A 158 -14.83 19.42 8.40
N ASN A 159 -15.76 19.35 7.43
CA ASN A 159 -15.52 19.87 6.09
C ASN A 159 -15.95 21.35 6.10
N SER A 160 -15.02 22.24 6.48
CA SER A 160 -15.17 23.67 6.25
C SER A 160 -15.03 23.93 4.76
N SER A 161 -16.14 24.25 4.12
CA SER A 161 -16.19 24.91 2.83
C SER A 161 -15.33 26.17 2.87
N ILE A 162 -14.20 26.16 2.14
CA ILE A 162 -13.48 27.38 1.77
C ILE A 162 -13.88 27.68 0.32
N SER A 163 -14.77 28.65 0.15
CA SER A 163 -14.90 29.38 -1.11
C SER A 163 -13.95 30.59 -1.07
N PRO A 164 -13.41 31.02 -2.23
CA PRO A 164 -12.26 31.91 -2.29
C PRO A 164 -12.68 33.35 -2.03
N GLN A 165 -12.02 34.01 -1.07
CA GLN A 165 -11.97 35.46 -1.01
C GLN A 165 -10.57 35.92 -1.43
N ASN A 166 -10.54 36.71 -2.51
CA ASN A 166 -9.46 37.63 -2.86
C ASN A 166 -9.03 38.43 -1.63
N VAL A 167 -7.74 38.43 -1.32
CA VAL A 167 -7.04 39.61 -0.80
C VAL A 167 -5.59 39.57 -1.33
N GLU A 168 -5.31 40.48 -2.25
CA GLU A 168 -4.01 41.03 -2.59
C GLU A 168 -3.10 41.32 -1.38
N ASP A 169 -1.80 41.49 -1.65
CA ASP A 169 -0.80 42.11 -0.78
C ASP A 169 -0.35 41.32 0.47
N ASN A 170 0.85 40.73 0.40
CA ASN A 170 2.04 41.30 1.07
C ASN A 170 3.30 40.46 0.75
N ARG A 171 4.29 41.15 0.17
CA ARG A 171 5.75 40.87 0.07
C ARG A 171 6.31 39.48 0.35
#